data_AF-A0A1V6AEB4-F1
#
_entry.id   AF-A0A1V6AEB4-F1
#
_cell.length_a   1.000
_cell.length_b   1.000
_cell.length_c   1.000
_cell.angle_alpha   90.00
_cell.angle_beta   90.00
_cell.angle_gamma   90.00
#
_symmetry.space_group_name_H-M   'P 1'
#
loop_
_entity.id
_entity.type
_entity.pdbx_description
1 polymer ?
#
loop_
_entity_poly.entity_id
_entity_poly.type
_entity_poly.pdbx_seq_one_letter_code
_entity_poly.pdbx_strand_id
1 'polypeptide(L)'
;MTANSKIKILVVLFFSSSLAFGQVPASHNEQPGPPFFKKDKIHNNYQHNKHIKPGNPESIKMKHKMGQTLATAEAHRGLAEIYERQGKIDEAAAELYKIIELFNSKSQDFDEEKTQMRSRVIRNIIPIYEHITVLYLKNNKDKDAEALLEKGISEYQKDYPAETVRLMLKLTEIYKKNNRLEKAEELYKKIISLNK
;
A
#
# COMPACT_ATOMS: atom_id res chain seq x y z
N MET A 1 -23.70 30.38 -39.34
CA MET A 1 -24.11 31.57 -38.56
C MET A 1 -24.10 31.20 -37.08
N THR A 2 -23.44 32.04 -36.26
CA THR A 2 -23.59 32.27 -34.80
C THR A 2 -23.39 31.10 -33.82
N ALA A 3 -22.70 31.22 -32.68
CA ALA A 3 -22.00 32.33 -32.05
C ALA A 3 -21.04 31.83 -30.95
N ASN A 4 -19.90 32.53 -30.85
CA ASN A 4 -18.98 32.58 -29.73
C ASN A 4 -19.66 32.98 -28.41
N SER A 5 -19.20 32.46 -27.27
CA SER A 5 -19.32 33.19 -26.00
C SER A 5 -18.04 33.07 -25.17
N LYS A 6 -17.36 34.21 -25.03
CA LYS A 6 -16.14 34.43 -24.27
C LYS A 6 -16.51 34.76 -22.82
N ILE A 7 -15.94 34.04 -21.86
CA ILE A 7 -16.08 34.32 -20.42
C ILE A 7 -15.15 35.49 -20.05
N LYS A 8 -15.72 36.56 -19.49
CA LYS A 8 -15.02 37.75 -19.00
C LYS A 8 -14.53 37.52 -17.57
N ILE A 9 -13.23 37.73 -17.33
CA ILE A 9 -12.62 37.76 -15.99
C ILE A 9 -12.77 39.18 -15.42
N LEU A 10 -13.34 39.29 -14.23
CA LEU A 10 -13.50 40.55 -13.50
C LEU A 10 -12.32 40.71 -12.52
N VAL A 11 -11.49 41.73 -12.74
CA VAL A 11 -10.42 42.16 -11.84
C VAL A 11 -10.99 43.23 -10.92
N VAL A 12 -10.95 43.01 -9.61
CA VAL A 12 -11.28 44.04 -8.60
C VAL A 12 -9.98 44.42 -7.88
N LEU A 13 -9.51 45.63 -8.16
CA LEU A 13 -8.47 46.33 -7.42
C LEU A 13 -9.15 47.18 -6.34
N PHE A 14 -8.73 47.05 -5.09
CA PHE A 14 -8.94 48.10 -4.08
C PHE A 14 -7.60 48.51 -3.47
N PHE A 15 -7.33 49.81 -3.62
CA PHE A 15 -6.17 50.52 -3.13
C PHE A 15 -6.44 51.14 -1.75
N SER A 16 -5.41 51.10 -0.92
CA SER A 16 -4.92 52.14 0.00
C SER A 16 -5.66 52.53 1.29
N SER A 17 -4.79 52.80 2.28
CA SER A 17 -4.82 53.85 3.34
C SER A 17 -4.86 53.29 4.75
N SER A 18 -4.26 53.90 5.78
CA SER A 18 -3.07 54.74 5.97
C SER A 18 -2.80 54.71 7.49
N LEU A 19 -1.57 54.99 7.93
CA LEU A 19 -1.18 55.03 9.35
C LEU A 19 -1.94 56.10 10.15
N ALA A 20 -2.28 55.79 11.41
CA ALA A 20 -2.35 56.78 12.48
C ALA A 20 -2.13 56.15 13.86
N PHE A 21 -1.14 56.70 14.56
CA PHE A 21 -0.77 56.46 15.95
C PHE A 21 -1.76 57.20 16.87
N GLY A 22 -2.25 56.55 17.93
CA GLY A 22 -3.10 57.17 18.95
C GLY A 22 -2.90 56.53 20.32
N GLN A 23 -2.32 57.29 21.25
CA GLN A 23 -2.10 56.91 22.65
C GLN A 23 -3.42 56.87 23.43
N VAL A 24 -3.58 55.88 24.33
CA VAL A 24 -4.66 55.79 25.31
C VAL A 24 -4.03 55.68 26.72
N PRO A 25 -4.54 56.42 27.73
CA PRO A 25 -3.86 56.62 29.02
C PRO A 25 -4.02 55.45 29.99
N ALA A 26 -3.04 55.33 30.89
CA ALA A 26 -2.95 54.32 31.94
C ALA A 26 -4.02 54.51 33.03
N SER A 27 -4.77 53.45 33.33
CA SER A 27 -5.40 53.27 34.63
C SER A 27 -5.32 51.80 35.02
N HIS A 28 -4.73 51.55 36.18
CA HIS A 28 -4.36 50.24 36.71
C HIS A 28 -5.55 49.32 36.97
N ASN A 29 -5.52 48.14 36.34
CA ASN A 29 -5.86 46.86 36.97
C ASN A 29 -5.49 45.71 36.02
N GLU A 30 -4.21 45.36 35.97
CA GLU A 30 -3.74 44.13 35.32
C GLU A 30 -3.96 42.95 36.27
N GLN A 31 -4.97 42.12 35.97
CA GLN A 31 -4.85 40.69 36.22
C GLN A 31 -3.67 40.18 35.38
N PRO A 32 -2.71 39.43 35.93
CA PRO A 32 -1.57 38.97 35.16
C PRO A 32 -2.06 38.02 34.06
N GLY A 33 -2.04 38.50 32.81
CA GLY A 33 -2.17 37.66 31.63
C GLY A 33 -1.07 36.60 31.59
N PRO A 34 -1.27 35.48 30.87
CA PRO A 34 -0.30 34.40 30.83
C PRO A 34 1.06 34.94 30.36
N PRO A 35 2.17 34.56 31.02
CA PRO A 35 3.48 35.12 30.73
C PRO A 35 3.88 34.84 29.28
N PHE A 36 4.10 35.91 28.52
CA PHE A 36 4.74 35.85 27.21
C PHE A 36 6.12 35.17 27.34
N PHE A 37 6.30 34.14 26.52
CA PHE A 37 7.49 33.31 26.27
C PHE A 37 8.76 33.66 27.06
N LYS A 38 8.96 32.94 28.17
CA LYS A 38 10.33 32.66 28.65
C LYS A 38 11.02 31.80 27.59
N LYS A 39 12.24 32.19 27.21
CA LYS A 39 13.07 31.55 26.17
C LYS A 39 13.66 30.19 26.57
N ASP A 40 13.00 29.49 27.50
CA ASP A 40 13.46 28.23 28.05
C ASP A 40 12.36 27.18 27.93
N LYS A 41 12.73 26.07 27.27
CA LYS A 41 11.93 24.85 27.02
C LYS A 41 10.95 24.92 25.85
N ILE A 42 11.48 25.23 24.67
CA ILE A 42 11.15 24.37 23.53
C ILE A 42 11.77 23.01 23.86
N HIS A 43 11.02 22.13 24.54
CA HIS A 43 11.40 20.73 24.66
C HIS A 43 11.30 20.14 23.25
N ASN A 44 12.41 20.27 22.53
CA ASN A 44 12.69 19.58 21.30
C ASN A 44 12.38 18.10 21.53
N ASN A 45 11.33 17.61 20.86
CA ASN A 45 11.01 16.19 20.79
C ASN A 45 12.04 15.42 19.92
N TYR A 46 13.31 15.85 19.98
CA TYR A 46 14.48 15.26 19.34
C TYR A 46 15.27 14.35 20.28
N GLN A 47 14.80 14.16 21.52
CA GLN A 47 15.49 13.29 22.49
C GLN A 47 14.97 11.85 22.51
N HIS A 48 13.85 11.55 21.83
CA HIS A 48 13.36 10.17 21.72
C HIS A 48 14.04 9.36 20.61
N ASN A 49 14.96 9.96 19.84
CA ASN A 49 15.74 9.30 18.79
C ASN A 49 17.22 9.10 19.15
N LYS A 50 17.62 9.25 20.41
CA LYS A 50 19.04 9.12 20.83
C LYS A 50 19.60 7.69 20.84
N HIS A 51 18.76 6.67 20.60
CA HIS A 51 19.20 5.27 20.53
C HIS A 51 18.91 4.59 19.20
N ILE A 52 18.42 5.30 18.18
CA ILE A 52 18.43 4.77 16.82
C ILE A 52 19.85 4.95 16.30
N LYS A 53 20.69 3.93 16.50
CA LYS A 53 21.96 3.81 15.75
C LYS A 53 21.62 4.06 14.28
N PRO A 54 22.32 4.96 13.56
CA PRO A 54 22.11 5.06 12.13
C PRO A 54 22.26 3.65 11.57
N GLY A 55 21.18 3.15 10.97
CA GLY A 55 21.21 1.83 10.35
C GLY A 55 22.42 1.79 9.42
N ASN A 56 23.10 0.65 9.32
CA ASN A 56 24.25 0.57 8.41
C ASN A 56 23.84 1.09 7.01
N PRO A 57 24.75 1.69 6.23
CA PRO A 57 24.40 2.28 4.93
C PRO A 57 23.61 1.33 4.01
N GLU A 58 23.91 0.04 4.08
CA GLU A 58 23.17 -1.01 3.36
C GLU A 58 21.70 -1.13 3.79
N SER A 59 21.38 -1.01 5.08
CA SER A 59 20.01 -1.06 5.61
C SER A 59 19.20 0.18 5.21
N ILE A 60 19.84 1.34 5.09
CA ILE A 60 19.20 2.57 4.63
C ILE A 60 18.92 2.47 3.12
N LYS A 61 19.94 2.08 2.33
CA LYS A 61 19.81 1.83 0.89
C LYS A 61 18.72 0.79 0.60
N MET A 62 18.65 -0.26 1.40
CA MET A 62 17.64 -1.31 1.30
C MET A 62 16.23 -0.80 1.63
N LYS A 63 16.05 -0.03 2.70
CA LYS A 63 14.76 0.60 3.02
C LYS A 63 14.29 1.50 1.88
N HIS A 64 15.20 2.29 1.32
CA HIS A 64 14.89 3.16 0.19
C HIS A 64 14.49 2.37 -1.06
N LYS A 65 15.26 1.33 -1.43
CA LYS A 65 14.93 0.44 -2.55
C LYS A 65 13.56 -0.23 -2.35
N MET A 66 13.26 -0.71 -1.14
CA MET A 66 11.97 -1.30 -0.82
C MET A 66 10.82 -0.27 -0.91
N GLY A 67 11.05 0.97 -0.45
CA GLY A 67 10.08 2.05 -0.59
C GLY A 67 9.73 2.34 -2.06
N GLN A 68 10.74 2.36 -2.95
CA GLN A 68 10.51 2.51 -4.39
C GLN A 68 9.73 1.34 -4.99
N THR A 69 10.08 0.11 -4.60
CA THR A 69 9.35 -1.10 -5.02
C THR A 69 7.87 -1.01 -4.62
N LEU A 70 7.59 -0.63 -3.38
CA LEU A 70 6.22 -0.49 -2.88
C LEU A 70 5.44 0.60 -3.62
N ALA A 71 6.03 1.77 -3.83
CA ALA A 71 5.39 2.85 -4.59
C ALA A 71 5.10 2.44 -6.05
N THR A 72 6.01 1.70 -6.68
CA THR A 72 5.82 1.16 -8.03
C THR A 72 4.68 0.13 -8.05
N ALA A 73 4.62 -0.75 -7.05
CA ALA A 73 3.53 -1.71 -6.91
C ALA A 73 2.17 -1.03 -6.69
N GLU A 74 2.12 0.05 -5.92
CA GLU A 74 0.90 0.86 -5.73
C GLU A 74 0.44 1.50 -7.04
N ALA A 75 1.37 2.01 -7.86
CA ALA A 75 1.03 2.56 -9.17
C ALA A 75 0.43 1.50 -10.11
N HIS A 76 1.03 0.31 -10.19
CA HIS A 76 0.48 -0.82 -10.94
C HIS A 76 -0.91 -1.23 -10.43
N ARG A 77 -1.11 -1.27 -9.10
CA ARG A 77 -2.42 -1.59 -8.51
C ARG A 77 -3.47 -0.55 -8.88
N GLY A 78 -3.14 0.74 -8.78
CA GLY A 78 -4.04 1.82 -9.18
C GLY A 78 -4.42 1.74 -10.66
N LEU A 79 -3.46 1.39 -11.53
CA LEU A 79 -3.74 1.18 -12.95
C LEU A 79 -4.63 -0.04 -13.19
N ALA A 80 -4.38 -1.14 -12.49
CA ALA A 80 -5.22 -2.33 -12.54
C ALA A 80 -6.67 -2.03 -12.14
N GLU A 81 -6.89 -1.27 -11.07
CA GLU A 81 -8.24 -0.85 -10.64
C GLU A 81 -8.93 0.04 -11.69
N ILE A 82 -8.17 0.90 -12.39
CA ILE A 82 -8.71 1.69 -13.49
C ILE A 82 -9.13 0.78 -14.64
N TYR A 83 -8.30 -0.21 -15.01
CA TYR A 83 -8.63 -1.18 -16.06
C TYR A 83 -9.81 -2.09 -15.69
N GLU A 84 -9.92 -2.55 -14.43
CA GLU A 84 -11.08 -3.30 -13.95
C GLU A 84 -12.36 -2.48 -14.13
N ARG A 85 -12.36 -1.20 -13.73
CA ARG A 85 -13.51 -0.29 -13.92
C ARG A 85 -13.86 -0.05 -15.39
N GLN A 86 -12.91 -0.20 -16.31
CA GLN A 86 -13.13 -0.11 -17.76
C GLN A 86 -13.58 -1.44 -18.37
N GLY A 87 -13.66 -2.53 -17.60
CA GLY A 87 -13.91 -3.87 -18.13
C GLY A 87 -12.71 -4.50 -18.85
N LYS A 88 -11.53 -3.90 -18.75
CA LYS A 88 -10.26 -4.36 -19.34
C LYS A 88 -9.57 -5.35 -18.42
N ILE A 89 -10.19 -6.53 -18.29
CA ILE A 89 -9.84 -7.52 -17.26
C ILE A 89 -8.43 -8.09 -17.47
N ASP A 90 -8.04 -8.33 -18.71
CA ASP A 90 -6.74 -8.90 -19.03
C ASP A 90 -5.61 -7.89 -18.80
N GLU A 91 -5.84 -6.62 -19.14
CA GLU A 91 -4.91 -5.54 -18.84
C GLU A 91 -4.80 -5.30 -17.32
N ALA A 92 -5.91 -5.36 -16.59
CA ALA A 92 -5.89 -5.28 -15.13
C ALA A 92 -5.07 -6.41 -14.50
N ALA A 93 -5.29 -7.65 -14.93
CA ALA A 93 -4.51 -8.80 -14.46
C ALA A 93 -3.03 -8.66 -14.82
N ALA A 94 -2.70 -8.20 -16.04
CA ALA A 94 -1.33 -7.97 -16.48
C ALA A 94 -0.57 -6.97 -15.59
N GLU A 95 -1.22 -5.87 -15.19
CA GLU A 95 -0.61 -4.91 -14.25
C GLU A 95 -0.36 -5.52 -12.87
N LEU A 96 -1.26 -6.37 -12.38
CA LEU A 96 -1.07 -7.09 -11.13
C LEU A 96 0.05 -8.15 -11.24
N TYR A 97 0.21 -8.84 -12.37
CA TYR A 97 1.33 -9.76 -12.58
C TYR A 97 2.69 -9.05 -12.55
N LYS A 98 2.78 -7.83 -13.09
CA LYS A 98 4.00 -7.01 -12.99
C LYS A 98 4.40 -6.74 -11.54
N ILE A 99 3.44 -6.66 -10.62
CA ILE A 99 3.74 -6.53 -9.18
C ILE A 99 4.39 -7.81 -8.64
N ILE A 100 3.87 -8.99 -9.01
CA ILE A 100 4.45 -10.28 -8.60
C ILE A 100 5.87 -10.40 -9.14
N GLU A 101 6.08 -10.09 -10.42
CA GLU A 101 7.40 -10.09 -11.07
C GLU A 101 8.37 -9.11 -10.40
N LEU A 102 7.89 -7.90 -10.10
CA LEU A 102 8.67 -6.87 -9.43
C LEU A 102 9.15 -7.38 -8.06
N PHE A 103 8.28 -7.99 -7.26
CA PHE A 103 8.66 -8.53 -5.96
C PHE A 103 9.54 -9.78 -6.05
N ASN A 104 9.28 -10.68 -7.00
CA ASN A 104 10.11 -11.86 -7.24
C ASN A 104 11.53 -11.48 -7.72
N SER A 105 11.66 -10.48 -8.60
CA SER A 105 13.00 -9.98 -9.00
C SER A 105 13.78 -9.43 -7.81
N LYS A 106 13.09 -8.78 -6.87
CA LYS A 106 13.71 -8.19 -5.69
C LYS A 106 14.09 -9.23 -4.66
N SER A 107 13.37 -10.35 -4.56
CA SER A 107 13.72 -11.44 -3.63
C SER A 107 15.05 -12.13 -3.98
N GLN A 108 15.47 -12.06 -5.25
CA GLN A 108 16.74 -12.57 -5.75
C GLN A 108 17.93 -11.63 -5.48
N ASP A 109 17.67 -10.32 -5.35
CA ASP A 109 18.69 -9.29 -5.06
C ASP A 109 19.22 -9.35 -3.60
N PHE A 110 18.71 -10.26 -2.76
CA PHE A 110 19.05 -10.34 -1.34
C PHE A 110 19.70 -11.69 -1.01
N ASP A 111 20.90 -11.63 -0.40
CA ASP A 111 21.62 -12.83 0.07
C ASP A 111 20.77 -13.69 1.01
N GLU A 112 20.95 -15.01 0.92
CA GLU A 112 20.13 -16.06 1.55
C GLU A 112 19.95 -15.93 3.07
N GLU A 113 20.86 -15.21 3.75
CA GLU A 113 20.82 -15.02 5.20
C GLU A 113 19.73 -14.04 5.69
N LYS A 114 19.01 -13.35 4.78
CA LYS A 114 17.95 -12.40 5.12
C LYS A 114 16.54 -13.01 4.96
N THR A 115 16.30 -14.13 5.62
CA THR A 115 14.98 -14.80 5.73
C THR A 115 13.85 -13.83 6.04
N GLN A 116 14.09 -12.85 6.91
CA GLN A 116 13.09 -11.82 7.27
C GLN A 116 12.68 -10.93 6.08
N MET A 117 13.56 -10.69 5.12
CA MET A 117 13.25 -9.84 3.97
C MET A 117 12.41 -10.58 2.95
N ARG A 118 12.76 -11.83 2.61
CA ARG A 118 11.91 -12.64 1.74
C ARG A 118 10.52 -12.86 2.36
N SER A 119 10.43 -13.07 3.67
CA SER A 119 9.13 -13.09 4.39
C SER A 119 8.35 -11.77 4.29
N ARG A 120 9.01 -10.61 4.17
CA ARG A 120 8.31 -9.33 3.94
C ARG A 120 7.83 -9.20 2.50
N VAL A 121 8.62 -9.67 1.54
CA VAL A 121 8.27 -9.67 0.12
C VAL A 121 7.06 -10.57 -0.14
N ILE A 122 7.08 -11.81 0.36
CA ILE A 122 5.97 -12.76 0.15
C ILE A 122 4.64 -12.25 0.72
N ARG A 123 4.65 -11.55 1.86
CA ARG A 123 3.45 -10.92 2.43
C ARG A 123 2.83 -9.86 1.52
N ASN A 124 3.60 -9.28 0.60
CA ASN A 124 3.08 -8.36 -0.41
C ASN A 124 2.59 -9.09 -1.67
N ILE A 125 3.11 -10.29 -1.97
CA ILE A 125 2.74 -11.08 -3.14
C ILE A 125 1.39 -11.78 -2.95
N ILE A 126 1.14 -12.41 -1.80
CA ILE A 126 -0.10 -13.19 -1.55
C ILE A 126 -1.37 -12.36 -1.81
N PRO A 127 -1.50 -11.09 -1.34
CA PRO A 127 -2.66 -10.27 -1.65
C PRO A 127 -2.85 -9.97 -3.15
N ILE A 128 -1.78 -10.00 -3.94
CA ILE A 128 -1.86 -9.79 -5.39
C ILE A 128 -2.45 -11.01 -6.09
N TYR A 129 -2.03 -12.23 -5.69
CA TYR A 129 -2.68 -13.46 -6.13
C TYR A 129 -4.18 -13.46 -5.82
N GLU A 130 -4.55 -13.07 -4.59
CA GLU A 130 -5.95 -12.94 -4.19
C GLU A 130 -6.71 -11.94 -5.07
N HIS A 131 -6.12 -10.79 -5.36
CA HIS A 131 -6.75 -9.75 -6.19
C HIS A 131 -6.99 -10.25 -7.62
N ILE A 132 -5.99 -10.83 -8.28
CA ILE A 132 -6.16 -11.39 -9.63
C ILE A 132 -7.19 -12.53 -9.62
N THR A 133 -7.20 -13.36 -8.58
CA THR A 133 -8.20 -14.43 -8.42
C THR A 133 -9.60 -13.86 -8.38
N VAL A 134 -9.86 -12.85 -7.55
CA VAL A 134 -11.18 -12.20 -7.45
C VAL A 134 -11.56 -11.57 -8.80
N LEU A 135 -10.62 -10.92 -9.47
CA LEU A 135 -10.81 -10.32 -10.78
C LEU A 135 -11.25 -11.38 -11.81
N TYR A 136 -10.57 -12.52 -11.86
CA TYR A 136 -10.93 -13.63 -12.74
C TYR A 136 -12.30 -14.25 -12.40
N LEU A 137 -12.58 -14.50 -11.13
CA LEU A 137 -13.86 -15.09 -10.69
C LEU A 137 -15.05 -14.19 -11.01
N LYS A 138 -14.93 -12.86 -10.82
CA LYS A 138 -15.97 -11.88 -11.19
C LYS A 138 -16.27 -11.88 -12.69
N ASN A 139 -15.32 -12.32 -13.51
CA ASN A 139 -15.41 -12.30 -14.98
C ASN A 139 -15.52 -13.71 -15.58
N ASN A 140 -16.01 -14.68 -14.80
CA ASN A 140 -16.26 -16.07 -15.22
C ASN A 140 -15.01 -16.81 -15.71
N LYS A 141 -13.81 -16.36 -15.32
CA LYS A 141 -12.52 -17.00 -15.64
C LYS A 141 -12.09 -17.97 -14.53
N ASP A 142 -12.98 -18.88 -14.14
CA ASP A 142 -12.76 -19.80 -13.01
C ASP A 142 -11.51 -20.70 -13.19
N LYS A 143 -11.23 -21.13 -14.42
CA LYS A 143 -10.03 -21.94 -14.73
C LYS A 143 -8.73 -21.16 -14.57
N ASP A 144 -8.71 -19.91 -14.97
CA ASP A 144 -7.53 -19.04 -14.84
C ASP A 144 -7.27 -18.71 -13.37
N ALA A 145 -8.33 -18.49 -12.60
CA ALA A 145 -8.26 -18.31 -11.15
C ALA A 145 -7.69 -19.55 -10.44
N GLU A 146 -8.17 -20.74 -10.80
CA GLU A 146 -7.66 -22.02 -10.27
C GLU A 146 -6.17 -22.19 -10.58
N ALA A 147 -5.77 -22.08 -11.85
CA ALA A 147 -4.39 -22.24 -12.28
C ALA A 147 -3.44 -21.24 -11.60
N LEU A 148 -3.90 -20.00 -11.41
CA LEU A 148 -3.14 -18.98 -10.70
C LEU A 148 -2.90 -19.37 -9.23
N LEU A 149 -3.93 -19.82 -8.53
CA LEU A 149 -3.80 -20.23 -7.13
C LEU A 149 -2.92 -21.46 -6.99
N GLU A 150 -3.07 -22.46 -7.85
CA GLU A 150 -2.20 -23.64 -7.88
C GLU A 150 -0.73 -23.25 -8.09
N LYS A 151 -0.46 -22.35 -9.04
CA LYS A 151 0.89 -21.80 -9.27
C LYS A 151 1.44 -21.15 -7.99
N GLY A 152 0.69 -20.22 -7.38
CA GLY A 152 1.14 -19.52 -6.18
C GLY A 152 1.38 -20.44 -4.99
N ILE A 153 0.52 -21.45 -4.79
CA ILE A 153 0.72 -22.48 -3.76
C ILE A 153 1.99 -23.28 -4.07
N SER A 154 2.17 -23.76 -5.29
CA SER A 154 3.35 -24.56 -5.67
C SER A 154 4.67 -23.81 -5.49
N GLU A 155 4.68 -22.51 -5.76
CA GLU A 155 5.87 -21.66 -5.71
C GLU A 155 6.30 -21.35 -4.27
N TYR A 156 5.34 -21.12 -3.36
CA TYR A 156 5.65 -20.56 -2.04
C TYR A 156 5.41 -21.49 -0.86
N GLN A 157 4.63 -22.58 -1.01
CA GLN A 157 4.18 -23.37 0.14
C GLN A 157 5.33 -24.11 0.85
N LYS A 158 6.43 -24.41 0.16
CA LYS A 158 7.60 -25.05 0.77
C LYS A 158 8.29 -24.14 1.79
N ASP A 159 8.52 -22.89 1.41
CA ASP A 159 9.30 -21.94 2.20
C ASP A 159 8.42 -21.06 3.10
N TYR A 160 7.15 -20.87 2.72
CA TYR A 160 6.18 -19.99 3.38
C TYR A 160 4.80 -20.68 3.55
N PRO A 161 4.74 -21.83 4.23
CA PRO A 161 3.51 -22.61 4.35
C PRO A 161 2.36 -21.81 4.99
N ALA A 162 2.65 -21.02 6.02
CA ALA A 162 1.65 -20.20 6.71
C ALA A 162 1.04 -19.12 5.81
N GLU A 163 1.87 -18.44 5.01
CA GLU A 163 1.42 -17.42 4.07
C GLU A 163 0.57 -18.00 2.93
N THR A 164 0.83 -19.23 2.50
CA THR A 164 0.05 -19.88 1.42
C THR A 164 -1.34 -20.37 1.83
N VAL A 165 -1.65 -20.44 3.13
CA VAL A 165 -2.97 -20.90 3.63
C VAL A 165 -4.11 -20.12 3.00
N ARG A 166 -3.95 -18.80 2.81
CA ARG A 166 -5.01 -17.97 2.20
C ARG A 166 -5.29 -18.36 0.74
N LEU A 167 -4.25 -18.66 -0.02
CA LEU A 167 -4.41 -19.13 -1.40
C LEU A 167 -5.11 -20.50 -1.44
N MET A 168 -4.73 -21.41 -0.52
CA MET A 168 -5.38 -22.71 -0.39
C MET A 168 -6.87 -22.56 -0.04
N LEU A 169 -7.22 -21.64 0.87
CA LEU A 169 -8.62 -21.34 1.19
C LEU A 169 -9.40 -20.85 -0.04
N LYS A 170 -8.83 -19.94 -0.84
CA LYS A 170 -9.46 -19.53 -2.10
C LYS A 170 -9.62 -20.68 -3.09
N LEU A 171 -8.64 -21.57 -3.18
CA LEU A 171 -8.72 -22.73 -4.06
C LEU A 171 -9.82 -23.71 -3.59
N THR A 172 -9.98 -23.90 -2.28
CA THR A 172 -11.10 -24.70 -1.73
C THR A 172 -12.47 -24.10 -2.05
N GLU A 173 -12.62 -22.77 -2.01
CA GLU A 173 -13.87 -22.09 -2.43
C GLU A 173 -14.21 -22.43 -3.89
N ILE A 174 -13.22 -22.37 -4.79
CA ILE A 174 -13.38 -22.73 -6.21
C ILE A 174 -13.73 -24.21 -6.38
N TYR A 175 -13.05 -25.11 -5.66
CA TYR A 175 -13.37 -26.54 -5.70
C TYR A 175 -14.80 -26.84 -5.24
N LYS A 176 -15.25 -26.23 -4.15
CA LYS A 176 -16.62 -26.37 -3.65
C LYS A 176 -17.66 -25.84 -4.65
N LYS A 177 -17.42 -24.64 -5.20
CA LYS A 177 -18.30 -24.03 -6.22
C LYS A 177 -18.49 -24.97 -7.43
N ASN A 178 -17.43 -25.69 -7.80
CA ASN A 178 -17.42 -26.59 -8.94
C ASN A 178 -17.72 -28.06 -8.57
N ASN A 179 -18.30 -28.31 -7.38
CA ASN A 179 -18.67 -29.64 -6.87
C ASN A 179 -17.52 -30.67 -6.84
N ARG A 180 -16.26 -30.20 -6.70
CA ARG A 180 -15.05 -31.04 -6.54
C ARG A 180 -14.74 -31.19 -5.06
N LEU A 181 -15.63 -31.85 -4.33
CA LEU A 181 -15.60 -31.88 -2.87
C LEU A 181 -14.39 -32.66 -2.32
N GLU A 182 -13.96 -33.71 -3.00
CA GLU A 182 -12.79 -34.52 -2.60
C GLU A 182 -11.51 -33.68 -2.60
N LYS A 183 -11.30 -32.86 -3.65
CA LYS A 183 -10.16 -31.93 -3.73
C LYS A 183 -10.23 -30.84 -2.66
N ALA A 184 -11.43 -30.34 -2.36
CA ALA A 184 -11.63 -29.36 -1.30
C ALA A 184 -11.30 -29.95 0.08
N GLU A 185 -11.74 -31.18 0.35
CA GLU A 185 -11.46 -31.91 1.59
C GLU A 185 -9.96 -32.13 1.79
N GLU A 186 -9.25 -32.58 0.75
CA GLU A 186 -7.79 -32.77 0.79
C GLU A 186 -7.07 -31.48 1.20
N LEU A 187 -7.42 -30.35 0.56
CA LEU A 187 -6.84 -29.06 0.90
C LEU A 187 -7.18 -28.60 2.31
N TYR A 188 -8.41 -28.81 2.79
CA TYR A 188 -8.76 -28.50 4.19
C TYR A 188 -7.95 -29.33 5.19
N LYS A 189 -7.82 -30.64 4.96
CA LYS A 189 -6.98 -31.52 5.80
C LYS A 189 -5.54 -31.03 5.84
N LYS A 190 -5.00 -30.62 4.68
CA LYS A 190 -3.66 -30.05 4.57
C LYS A 190 -3.54 -28.74 5.36
N ILE A 191 -4.47 -27.80 5.22
CA ILE A 191 -4.49 -26.55 6.00
C ILE A 191 -4.50 -26.83 7.50
N ILE A 192 -5.35 -27.75 7.96
CA ILE A 192 -5.45 -28.12 9.38
C ILE A 192 -4.13 -28.72 9.88
N SER A 193 -3.44 -29.51 9.07
CA SER A 193 -2.14 -30.11 9.44
C SER A 193 -1.01 -29.09 9.59
N LEU A 194 -1.11 -27.92 8.96
CA LEU A 194 -0.11 -26.84 9.08
C LEU A 194 -0.20 -26.08 10.42
N ASN A 195 -1.29 -26.25 11.18
CA ASN A 195 -1.53 -25.59 12.46
C ASN A 195 -1.37 -26.55 13.66
N LYS A 196 -0.66 -27.66 13.49
CA LYS A 196 -0.33 -28.63 14.53
C LYS A 196 1.14 -28.48 14.93
#